data_AF-A0A1H9H2C9-F1
#
_entry.id   AF-A0A1H9H2C9-F1
#
_cell.length_a   1.000
_cell.length_b   1.000
_cell.length_c   1.000
_cell.angle_alpha   90.00
_cell.angle_beta   90.00
_cell.angle_gamma   90.00
#
_symmetry.space_group_name_H-M   'P 1'
#
loop_
_entity.id
_entity.type
_entity.pdbx_description
1 polymer ?
#
loop_
_entity_poly.entity_id
_entity_poly.type
_entity_poly.pdbx_seq_one_letter_code
_entity_poly.pdbx_strand_id
1 'polypeptide(L)' 'MCRYCDNHDDYYEGSLVKARISLGFGGEEDIWLLVDPDTKKLGIVVLNQKTAEQIDYFRDIYFCPMCGRRLKK' A
#
# COMPACT_ATOMS: atom_id res chain seq x y z
N MET A 1 1.43 -20.11 -12.10
CA MET A 1 0.62 -18.88 -12.24
C MET A 1 0.95 -17.94 -11.11
N CYS A 2 1.30 -16.70 -11.43
CA CYS A 2 1.28 -15.58 -10.50
C CYS A 2 1.07 -14.33 -11.35
N ARG A 3 -0.17 -13.86 -11.37
CA ARG A 3 -0.59 -12.56 -11.90
C ARG A 3 -1.17 -11.70 -10.77
N TYR A 4 -0.70 -11.94 -9.53
CA TYR A 4 -1.43 -11.76 -8.27
C TYR A 4 -2.60 -12.75 -8.11
N CYS A 5 -2.26 -13.98 -7.71
CA CYS A 5 -3.16 -15.08 -7.32
C CYS A 5 -4.68 -14.79 -7.38
N ASP A 6 -5.43 -15.46 -8.26
CA ASP A 6 -6.93 -15.47 -8.35
C ASP A 6 -7.67 -15.89 -7.05
N ASN A 7 -6.97 -15.91 -5.91
CA ASN A 7 -7.41 -16.36 -4.59
C ASN A 7 -7.33 -15.24 -3.53
N HIS A 8 -7.04 -13.99 -3.91
CA HIS A 8 -6.67 -12.91 -2.99
C HIS A 8 -7.39 -11.58 -3.29
N ASP A 9 -8.59 -11.63 -3.88
CA ASP A 9 -9.36 -10.41 -4.21
C ASP A 9 -9.58 -9.50 -2.98
N ASP A 10 -9.80 -10.10 -1.82
CA ASP A 10 -9.96 -9.41 -0.53
C ASP A 10 -8.78 -8.46 -0.18
N TYR A 11 -7.58 -8.73 -0.71
CA TYR A 11 -6.39 -7.91 -0.43
C TYR A 11 -6.29 -6.64 -1.29
N TYR A 12 -7.13 -6.53 -2.32
CA TYR A 12 -7.32 -5.28 -3.04
C TYR A 12 -8.36 -4.37 -2.38
N GLU A 13 -9.10 -4.89 -1.39
CA GLU A 13 -10.13 -4.14 -0.68
C GLU A 13 -9.56 -3.31 0.49
N GLY A 14 -8.28 -3.47 0.85
CA GLY A 14 -7.70 -2.79 2.01
C GLY A 14 -6.17 -2.64 1.99
N SER A 15 -5.65 -1.98 3.03
CA SER A 15 -4.20 -1.78 3.20
C SER A 15 -3.51 -3.06 3.67
N LEU A 16 -2.41 -3.43 3.02
CA LEU A 16 -1.49 -4.48 3.46
C LEU A 16 -0.89 -4.18 4.85
N VAL A 17 -0.56 -2.91 5.09
CA VAL A 17 -0.03 -2.44 6.36
C VAL A 17 -0.70 -1.12 6.66
N LYS A 18 -1.15 -0.96 7.91
CA LYS A 18 -1.57 0.32 8.47
C LYS A 18 -0.70 0.60 9.68
N ALA A 19 0.01 1.71 9.63
CA ALA A 19 0.85 2.20 10.72
C ALA A 19 0.45 3.63 11.06
N ARG A 20 0.71 4.02 12.30
CA ARG A 20 0.55 5.39 12.76
C ARG A 20 1.80 5.79 13.51
N ILE A 21 2.34 6.95 13.18
CA ILE A 21 3.50 7.52 13.87
C ILE A 21 3.13 8.87 14.48
N SER A 22 3.63 9.15 15.68
CA SER A 22 3.48 10.45 16.33
C SER A 22 4.74 11.28 16.07
N LEU A 23 4.55 12.48 15.53
CA LEU A 23 5.61 13.47 15.27
C LEU A 23 5.70 14.53 16.39
N GLY A 24 5.10 14.27 17.56
CA GLY A 24 5.02 15.24 18.65
C GLY A 24 4.23 16.49 18.24
N PHE A 25 4.87 17.66 18.22
CA PHE A 25 4.23 18.92 17.82
C PHE A 25 3.71 18.92 16.36
N GLY A 26 4.28 18.05 15.51
CA GLY A 26 3.87 17.85 14.13
C GLY A 26 2.53 17.11 13.96
N GLY A 27 2.00 16.49 15.02
CA GLY A 27 0.76 15.71 14.98
C GLY A 27 0.99 14.22 14.75
N GLU A 28 0.00 13.55 14.16
CA GLU A 28 0.05 12.13 13.81
C GLU A 28 0.05 11.96 12.29
N GLU A 29 0.89 11.05 11.80
CA GLU A 29 0.87 10.59 10.42
C GLU A 29 0.29 9.18 10.39
N ASP A 30 -0.77 9.00 9.62
CA ASP A 30 -1.27 7.69 9.25
C ASP A 30 -0.60 7.24 7.95
N ILE A 31 -0.04 6.04 7.94
CA ILE A 31 0.68 5.46 6.81
C ILE A 31 -0.02 4.16 6.42
N TRP A 32 -0.40 4.05 5.15
CA TRP A 32 -0.93 2.83 4.58
C TRP A 32 -0.04 2.34 3.45
N LEU A 33 0.31 1.05 3.46
CA LEU A 33 0.79 0.35 2.27
C LEU A 33 -0.37 -0.45 1.68
N LEU A 34 -0.59 -0.33 0.39
CA LEU A 34 -1.70 -1.01 -0.30
C LEU A 34 -1.28 -1.43 -1.70
N VAL A 35 -2.01 -2.38 -2.29
CA VAL A 35 -1.87 -2.71 -3.71
C VAL A 35 -3.06 -2.12 -4.44
N ASP A 36 -2.80 -1.26 -5.41
CA ASP A 36 -3.85 -0.67 -6.23
C ASP A 36 -4.55 -1.77 -7.06
N PRO A 37 -5.89 -1.94 -6.96
CA PRO A 37 -6.62 -2.98 -7.65
C PRO A 37 -6.53 -2.90 -9.17
N ASP A 38 -6.52 -1.68 -9.72
CA ASP A 38 -6.66 -1.44 -11.14
C ASP A 38 -5.31 -1.56 -11.86
N THR A 39 -4.30 -0.90 -11.30
CA THR A 39 -2.96 -0.80 -11.86
C THR A 39 -2.02 -1.89 -11.37
N LYS A 40 -2.40 -2.62 -10.31
CA LYS A 40 -1.55 -3.61 -9.63
C LYS A 40 -0.21 -3.02 -9.19
N LYS A 41 -0.18 -1.74 -8.81
CA LYS A 41 1.02 -1.08 -8.27
C LYS A 41 1.02 -1.15 -6.75
N LEU A 42 2.21 -1.17 -6.15
CA LEU A 42 2.34 -0.98 -4.71
C LEU A 42 2.29 0.52 -4.40
N GLY A 43 1.33 0.91 -3.57
CA GLY A 43 1.14 2.26 -3.09
C GLY A 43 1.57 2.42 -1.65
N ILE A 44 2.13 3.58 -1.33
CA ILE A 44 2.17 4.12 0.02
C ILE A 44 1.33 5.41 0.03
N VAL A 45 0.44 5.50 1.00
CA VAL A 45 -0.39 6.66 1.28
C VAL A 45 0.00 7.15 2.67
N VAL A 46 0.32 8.45 2.78
CA VAL A 46 0.64 9.11 4.05
C VAL A 46 -0.35 10.25 4.25
N LEU A 47 -1.03 10.28 5.39
CA LEU A 47 -1.95 11.35 5.76
C LEU A 47 -1.53 11.99 7.08
N ASN A 48 -1.28 13.29 7.03
CA ASN A 48 -1.17 14.09 8.24
C ASN A 48 -2.58 14.48 8.70
N GLN A 49 -3.04 13.91 9.82
CA GLN A 49 -4.39 14.15 10.35
C GLN A 49 -4.63 15.62 10.73
N LYS A 50 -3.58 16.37 11.07
CA LYS A 50 -3.67 17.75 11.55
C LYS A 50 -3.77 18.75 10.41
N THR A 51 -3.00 18.55 9.33
CA THR A 51 -2.99 19.45 8.17
C THR A 51 -3.94 19.00 7.07
N ALA A 52 -4.45 17.76 7.14
CA ALA A 52 -5.17 17.07 6.06
C ALA A 52 -4.36 16.95 4.77
N GLU A 53 -3.04 17.08 4.84
CA GLU A 53 -2.15 16.83 3.71
C GLU A 53 -2.00 15.33 3.49
N GLN A 54 -2.22 14.90 2.25
CA GLN A 54 -2.05 13.53 1.81
C GLN A 54 -0.96 13.44 0.74
N ILE A 55 -0.05 12.48 0.91
CA ILE A 55 0.99 12.17 -0.06
C ILE A 55 0.82 10.73 -0.50
N ASP A 56 0.67 10.54 -1.80
CA ASP A 56 0.52 9.24 -2.43
C ASP A 56 1.70 8.94 -3.34
N TYR A 57 2.28 7.75 -3.20
CA TYR A 57 3.35 7.28 -4.08
C TYR A 57 3.12 5.84 -4.50
N PHE A 58 3.09 5.61 -5.82
CA PHE A 58 2.85 4.30 -6.41
C PHE A 58 4.01 3.85 -7.28
N ARG A 59 4.35 2.56 -7.19
CA ARG A 59 5.41 1.95 -8.00
C ARG A 59 5.00 0.59 -8.55
N ASP A 60 5.45 0.31 -9.76
CA ASP A 60 5.36 -1.02 -10.34
C ASP A 60 6.16 -2.01 -9.48
N ILE A 61 5.60 -3.18 -9.24
CA ILE A 61 6.31 -4.27 -8.55
C ILE A 61 6.46 -5.48 -9.44
N TYR A 62 7.58 -6.17 -9.26
CA TYR A 62 7.95 -7.37 -10.04
C TYR A 62 7.87 -8.65 -9.20
N PHE A 63 7.18 -8.56 -8.06
CA PHE A 63 6.96 -9.66 -7.12
C PHE A 63 5.58 -9.52 -6.49
N CYS A 64 5.03 -10.65 -6.04
CA CYS A 64 3.80 -10.66 -5.26
C CYS A 64 4.11 -10.24 -3.81
N PRO A 65 3.48 -9.17 -3.29
CA PRO A 65 3.78 -8.64 -1.96
C PRO A 65 3.30 -9.58 -0.84
N MET A 66 2.37 -10.49 -1.16
CA MET A 66 1.83 -11.47 -0.19
C MET A 66 2.70 -12.72 -0.04
N CYS A 67 3.18 -13.28 -1.16
CA CYS A 67 3.90 -14.56 -1.15
C CYS A 67 5.39 -14.45 -1.53
N GLY A 68 5.87 -13.25 -1.83
CA GLY A 68 7.27 -12.99 -2.20
C GLY A 68 7.71 -13.58 -3.56
N ARG A 69 6.83 -14.29 -4.27
CA ARG A 69 7.15 -14.90 -5.57
C ARG A 69 7.30 -13.82 -6.63
N ARG A 70 8.32 -13.95 -7.50
CA ARG A 70 8.47 -13.07 -8.66
C ARG A 70 7.27 -13.17 -9.58
N LEU A 71 6.78 -12.02 -10.03
CA LEU A 71 5.84 -11.93 -11.14
C LEU A 71 6.66 -12.26 -12.39
N LYS A 72 6.28 -13.31 -13.13
CA LYS A 72 6.91 -13.58 -14.42
C LYS A 72 6.63 -12.37 -15.31
N LYS A 73 7.69 -11.78 -15.89
CA LYS A 73 7.56 -10.76 -16.95
C LYS A 73 6.71 -11.30 -18.08
#